data_AF-A0AAQ4F308-F1
#
_entry.id   AF-A0AAQ4F308-F1
#
_cell.length_a   1.000
_cell.length_b   1.000
_cell.length_c   1.000
_cell.angle_alpha   90.00
_cell.angle_beta   90.00
_cell.angle_gamma   90.00
#
_symmetry.space_group_name_H-M   'P 1'
#
loop_
_entity.id
_entity.type
_entity.pdbx_description
1 polymer ?
#
loop_
_entity_poly.entity_id
_entity_poly.type
_entity_poly.pdbx_seq_one_letter_code
_entity_poly.pdbx_strand_id
1 'polypeptide(L)'
;MTSTHLKSVLTPDNRFEILVDQRSEAKGSLLEDFEPPVNPPKEVEDPDDKRPEDWDEREKVPDPNAVKPEDWDEDAPRQIPDPDAKKPVGWLDDEPKLVPDATAERPKDWDDDMDGDWEPPLVNNPKCDAVGCGEWKPPMIDNPRYKGKWRAPLIDNPNYKGKWKPRKIPNPNFFEDLNPFRMTAIVSPQFCFTMG
;
A
#
# COMPACT_ATOMS: atom_id res chain seq x y z
N MET A 1 34.16 -6.53 -7.12
CA MET A 1 33.33 -5.32 -7.35
C MET A 1 33.92 -4.63 -8.56
N THR A 2 33.21 -4.63 -9.69
CA THR A 2 33.66 -3.94 -10.92
C THR A 2 33.41 -2.45 -10.75
N SER A 3 34.45 -1.62 -10.86
CA SER A 3 34.31 -0.17 -10.84
C SER A 3 33.62 0.30 -12.13
N THR A 4 32.42 0.88 -12.00
CA THR A 4 31.72 1.54 -13.10
C THR A 4 32.28 2.94 -13.30
N HIS A 5 32.67 3.28 -14.53
CA HIS A 5 33.22 4.59 -14.89
C HIS A 5 32.20 5.41 -15.66
N LEU A 6 31.81 6.57 -15.11
CA LEU A 6 30.90 7.52 -15.76
C LEU A 6 31.69 8.68 -16.37
N LYS A 7 31.41 9.03 -17.63
CA LYS A 7 31.98 10.19 -18.31
C LYS A 7 30.87 10.96 -19.02
N SER A 8 30.65 12.22 -18.65
CA SER A 8 29.75 13.14 -19.36
C SER A 8 30.55 14.09 -20.25
N VAL A 9 30.17 14.19 -21.51
CA VAL A 9 30.74 15.11 -22.51
C VAL A 9 29.66 16.11 -22.89
N LEU A 10 30.01 17.40 -22.84
CA LEU A 10 29.14 18.51 -23.23
C LEU A 10 29.82 19.25 -24.39
N THR A 11 29.07 19.53 -25.44
CA THR A 11 29.58 20.18 -26.65
C THR A 11 29.02 21.60 -26.82
N PRO A 12 29.74 22.51 -27.52
CA PRO A 12 29.31 23.90 -27.68
C PRO A 12 27.99 24.10 -28.43
N ASP A 13 27.50 23.09 -29.15
CA ASP A 13 26.18 23.04 -29.80
C ASP A 13 25.05 22.65 -28.82
N ASN A 14 25.29 22.76 -27.52
CA ASN A 14 24.35 22.43 -26.43
C ASN A 14 23.91 20.96 -26.41
N ARG A 15 24.75 20.03 -26.90
CA ARG A 15 24.47 18.60 -26.80
C ARG A 15 25.25 17.96 -25.65
N PHE A 16 24.70 16.87 -25.15
CA PHE A 16 25.33 16.07 -24.11
C PHE A 16 25.44 14.61 -24.55
N GLU A 17 26.50 13.96 -24.08
CA GLU A 17 26.69 12.52 -24.21
C GLU A 17 27.20 11.97 -22.88
N ILE A 18 26.49 10.98 -22.33
CA ILE A 18 26.85 10.27 -21.11
C ILE A 18 27.32 8.88 -21.50
N LEU A 19 28.58 8.60 -21.16
CA LEU A 19 29.20 7.31 -21.36
C LEU A 19 29.35 6.59 -20.02
N VAL A 20 28.91 5.34 -19.97
CA VAL A 20 29.14 4.41 -18.87
C VAL A 20 30.07 3.32 -19.38
N ASP A 21 31.23 3.12 -18.75
CA ASP A 21 32.24 2.15 -19.16
C ASP A 21 32.63 2.24 -20.64
N GLN A 22 32.81 3.48 -21.13
CA GLN A 22 33.11 3.82 -22.53
C GLN A 22 32.00 3.54 -23.55
N ARG A 23 30.80 3.15 -23.09
CA ARG A 23 29.61 2.98 -23.93
C ARG A 23 28.66 4.16 -23.78
N SER A 24 28.19 4.73 -24.90
CA SER A 24 27.19 5.79 -24.94
C SER A 24 25.82 5.23 -24.52
N GLU A 25 25.30 5.69 -23.38
CA GLU A 25 24.01 5.26 -22.84
C GLU A 25 22.94 6.36 -22.96
N ALA A 26 23.34 7.63 -22.91
CA ALA A 26 22.44 8.75 -23.14
C ALA A 26 23.10 9.82 -24.02
N LYS A 27 22.39 10.28 -25.06
CA LYS A 27 22.81 11.38 -25.91
C LYS A 27 21.58 12.21 -26.29
N GLY A 28 21.72 13.53 -26.32
CA GLY A 28 20.60 14.41 -26.61
C GLY A 28 20.98 15.88 -26.61
N SER A 29 19.98 16.73 -26.82
CA SER A 29 20.08 18.17 -26.65
C SER A 29 19.79 18.55 -25.20
N LEU A 30 20.58 19.46 -24.62
CA LEU A 30 20.35 19.99 -23.27
C LEU A 30 19.01 20.74 -23.15
N LEU A 31 18.49 21.26 -24.26
CA LEU A 31 17.27 22.07 -24.28
C LEU A 31 15.99 21.24 -24.39
N GLU A 32 16.06 20.08 -25.05
CA GLU A 32 14.86 19.29 -25.39
C GLU A 32 14.84 17.92 -24.68
N ASP A 33 15.99 17.27 -24.52
CA ASP A 33 16.08 15.86 -24.08
C ASP A 33 16.60 15.70 -22.65
N PHE A 34 16.94 16.80 -21.97
CA PHE A 34 17.48 16.77 -20.62
C PHE A 34 16.35 16.89 -19.58
N GLU A 35 16.32 15.95 -18.63
CA GLU A 35 15.33 15.91 -17.55
C GLU A 35 16.03 16.12 -16.20
N PRO A 36 15.70 17.18 -15.43
CA PRO A 36 14.72 18.23 -15.70
C PRO A 36 15.16 19.23 -16.79
N PRO A 37 14.20 19.88 -17.48
CA PRO A 37 14.52 20.84 -18.54
C PRO A 37 15.35 22.00 -18.00
N VAL A 38 16.36 22.41 -18.79
CA VAL A 38 17.26 23.52 -18.42
C VAL A 38 16.51 24.85 -18.33
N ASN A 39 15.60 25.08 -19.27
CA ASN A 39 14.73 26.25 -19.25
C ASN A 39 13.45 25.90 -18.47
N PRO A 40 13.11 26.66 -17.42
CA PRO A 40 11.86 26.45 -16.70
C PRO A 40 10.66 26.63 -17.64
N PRO A 41 9.52 25.97 -17.35
CA PRO A 41 8.35 26.06 -18.20
C PRO A 41 7.82 27.51 -18.24
N LYS A 42 7.28 27.93 -19.39
CA LYS A 42 6.66 29.25 -19.59
C LYS A 42 5.43 29.46 -18.71
N GLU A 43 4.70 28.37 -18.44
CA GLU A 43 3.50 28.36 -17.63
C GLU A 43 3.65 27.33 -16.51
N VAL A 44 3.27 27.71 -15.31
CA VAL A 44 3.20 26.82 -14.14
C VAL A 44 1.76 26.74 -13.65
N GLU A 45 1.43 25.66 -12.98
CA GLU A 45 0.15 25.52 -12.29
C GLU A 45 0.08 26.51 -11.14
N ASP A 46 -1.06 27.19 -11.00
CA ASP A 46 -1.31 28.14 -9.93
C ASP A 46 -1.43 27.40 -8.58
N PRO A 47 -0.50 27.60 -7.63
CA PRO A 47 -0.54 26.92 -6.34
C PRO A 47 -1.67 27.43 -5.43
N ASP A 48 -2.21 28.63 -5.70
CA ASP A 48 -3.30 29.24 -4.93
C ASP A 48 -4.67 28.87 -5.50
N ASP A 49 -4.73 28.38 -6.74
CA ASP A 49 -5.96 27.89 -7.34
C ASP A 49 -6.40 26.59 -6.67
N LYS A 50 -7.67 26.51 -6.32
CA LYS A 50 -8.25 25.38 -5.61
C LYS A 50 -9.48 24.90 -6.33
N ARG A 51 -9.67 23.58 -6.31
CA ARG A 51 -10.87 22.95 -6.83
C ARG A 51 -12.10 23.54 -6.15
N PRO A 52 -13.07 24.08 -6.91
CA PRO A 52 -14.35 24.54 -6.35
C PRO A 52 -15.11 23.41 -5.65
N GLU A 53 -15.90 23.72 -4.63
CA GLU A 53 -16.70 22.71 -3.92
C GLU A 53 -17.81 22.11 -4.79
N ASP A 54 -18.28 22.85 -5.81
CA ASP A 54 -19.30 22.40 -6.77
C ASP A 54 -18.71 21.54 -7.90
N TRP A 55 -17.39 21.34 -7.93
CA TRP A 55 -16.73 20.55 -8.95
C TRP A 55 -16.75 19.06 -8.61
N ASP A 56 -17.57 18.31 -9.35
CA ASP A 56 -17.63 16.85 -9.20
C ASP A 56 -16.72 16.14 -10.22
N GLU A 57 -15.69 15.46 -9.70
CA GLU A 57 -14.77 14.64 -10.48
C GLU A 57 -15.19 13.17 -10.56
N ARG A 58 -16.31 12.80 -9.92
CA ARG A 58 -16.79 11.42 -9.95
C ARG A 58 -17.54 11.21 -11.26
N GLU A 59 -16.95 10.40 -12.14
CA GLU A 59 -17.59 9.96 -13.39
C GLU A 59 -18.89 9.23 -13.14
N LYS A 60 -18.93 8.41 -12.08
CA LYS A 60 -20.11 7.64 -11.70
C LYS A 60 -20.47 7.88 -10.25
N VAL A 61 -21.76 8.07 -10.01
CA VAL A 61 -22.34 8.26 -8.67
C VAL A 61 -23.34 7.14 -8.39
N PRO A 62 -23.52 6.74 -7.11
CA PRO A 62 -24.58 5.81 -6.76
C PRO A 62 -25.94 6.37 -7.17
N ASP A 63 -26.77 5.55 -7.79
CA ASP A 63 -28.12 5.95 -8.18
C ASP A 63 -28.96 6.34 -6.95
N PRO A 64 -29.40 7.60 -6.82
CA PRO A 64 -30.21 8.04 -5.68
C PRO A 64 -31.61 7.41 -5.67
N ASN A 65 -32.08 6.88 -6.80
CA ASN A 65 -33.39 6.24 -6.91
C ASN A 65 -33.34 4.73 -6.70
N ALA A 66 -32.14 4.15 -6.65
CA ALA A 66 -32.01 2.72 -6.40
C ALA A 66 -32.36 2.44 -4.93
N VAL A 67 -33.30 1.52 -4.75
CA VAL A 67 -33.73 1.06 -3.42
C VAL A 67 -33.22 -0.36 -3.23
N LYS A 68 -32.79 -0.66 -2.00
CA LYS A 68 -32.43 -2.01 -1.59
C LYS A 68 -33.62 -2.95 -1.80
N PRO A 69 -33.46 -4.07 -2.53
CA PRO A 69 -34.52 -5.07 -2.66
C PRO A 69 -34.90 -5.67 -1.31
N GLU A 70 -36.18 -5.99 -1.13
CA GLU A 70 -36.69 -6.60 0.12
C GLU A 70 -36.07 -8.00 0.38
N ASP A 71 -35.69 -8.74 -0.67
CA ASP A 71 -35.00 -10.04 -0.60
C ASP A 71 -33.48 -9.90 -0.31
N TRP A 72 -33.00 -8.71 0.01
CA TRP A 72 -31.60 -8.49 0.37
C TRP A 72 -31.43 -8.40 1.89
N ASP A 73 -31.07 -9.52 2.50
CA ASP A 73 -30.73 -9.58 3.91
C ASP A 73 -29.27 -9.17 4.14
N GLU A 74 -29.04 -8.04 4.81
CA GLU A 74 -27.70 -7.53 5.15
C GLU A 74 -27.17 -8.08 6.47
N ASP A 75 -28.07 -8.59 7.32
CA ASP A 75 -27.74 -9.12 8.64
C ASP A 75 -27.46 -10.63 8.59
N ALA A 76 -27.74 -11.26 7.44
CA ALA A 76 -27.36 -12.63 7.18
C ALA A 76 -25.85 -12.82 7.49
N PRO A 77 -25.47 -13.82 8.30
CA PRO A 77 -24.07 -14.07 8.58
C PRO A 77 -23.39 -14.63 7.32
N ARG A 78 -22.12 -14.26 7.12
CA ARG A 78 -21.30 -14.77 6.01
C ARG A 78 -21.14 -16.29 6.08
N GLN A 79 -21.05 -16.82 7.30
CA GLN A 79 -20.89 -18.24 7.54
C GLN A 79 -21.98 -18.76 8.47
N ILE A 80 -22.49 -19.94 8.17
CA ILE A 80 -23.45 -20.67 9.00
C ILE A 80 -22.83 -21.99 9.43
N PRO A 81 -23.18 -22.51 10.61
CA PRO A 81 -22.85 -23.88 10.99
C PRO A 81 -23.34 -24.86 9.91
N ASP A 82 -22.48 -25.78 9.50
CA ASP A 82 -22.84 -26.82 8.54
C ASP A 82 -23.97 -27.70 9.12
N PRO A 83 -25.17 -27.70 8.52
CA PRO A 83 -26.29 -28.51 9.00
C PRO A 83 -26.06 -30.02 8.77
N ASP A 84 -25.20 -30.40 7.81
CA ASP A 84 -24.91 -31.79 7.48
C ASP A 84 -23.70 -32.34 8.25
N ALA A 85 -22.92 -31.46 8.89
CA ALA A 85 -21.80 -31.88 9.70
C ALA A 85 -22.25 -32.67 10.92
N LYS A 86 -21.73 -33.89 11.04
CA LYS A 86 -21.94 -34.75 12.21
C LYS A 86 -20.67 -34.81 13.03
N LYS A 87 -20.85 -34.80 14.34
CA LYS A 87 -19.77 -35.01 15.29
C LYS A 87 -19.06 -36.35 15.00
N PRO A 88 -17.71 -36.37 14.89
CA PRO A 88 -16.97 -37.60 14.69
C PRO A 88 -17.23 -38.62 15.82
N VAL A 89 -17.30 -39.90 15.44
CA VAL A 89 -17.44 -41.00 16.40
C VAL A 89 -16.15 -41.12 17.22
N GLY A 90 -16.25 -41.07 18.55
CA GLY A 90 -15.09 -41.13 19.46
C GLY A 90 -14.51 -39.78 19.87
N TRP A 91 -15.18 -38.67 19.55
CA TRP A 91 -14.79 -37.34 20.02
C TRP A 91 -14.96 -37.19 21.54
N LEU A 92 -13.90 -36.75 22.23
CA LEU A 92 -13.81 -36.68 23.68
C LEU A 92 -14.29 -35.31 24.20
N ASP A 93 -15.59 -35.13 24.46
CA ASP A 93 -16.13 -33.84 24.94
C ASP A 93 -15.64 -33.46 26.34
N ASP A 94 -15.48 -34.46 27.21
CA ASP A 94 -15.14 -34.26 28.63
C ASP A 94 -13.65 -33.94 28.86
N GLU A 95 -12.80 -34.26 27.89
CA GLU A 95 -11.36 -34.02 28.00
C GLU A 95 -11.02 -32.63 27.46
N PRO A 96 -10.25 -31.81 28.20
CA PRO A 96 -9.85 -30.49 27.72
C PRO A 96 -8.84 -30.61 26.59
N LYS A 97 -8.89 -29.66 25.64
CA LYS A 97 -7.92 -29.56 24.54
C LYS A 97 -6.50 -29.27 25.04
N LEU A 98 -6.43 -28.53 26.13
CA LEU A 98 -5.19 -28.10 26.77
C LEU A 98 -5.13 -28.65 28.18
N VAL A 99 -4.02 -29.28 28.54
CA VAL A 99 -3.74 -29.80 29.88
C VAL A 99 -2.49 -29.12 30.43
N PRO A 100 -2.39 -28.90 31.75
CA PRO A 100 -1.16 -28.49 32.40
C PRO A 100 0.02 -29.37 32.01
N ASP A 101 1.14 -28.76 31.64
CA ASP A 101 2.37 -29.49 31.36
C ASP A 101 2.95 -30.08 32.65
N ALA A 102 2.92 -31.41 32.78
CA ALA A 102 3.48 -32.13 33.92
C ALA A 102 5.02 -32.08 33.96
N THR A 103 5.67 -31.64 32.89
CA THR A 103 7.13 -31.51 32.80
C THR A 103 7.62 -30.09 33.08
N ALA A 104 6.72 -29.12 33.15
CA ALA A 104 7.08 -27.76 33.49
C ALA A 104 7.39 -27.67 34.99
N GLU A 105 8.55 -27.12 35.31
CA GLU A 105 8.95 -26.83 36.69
C GLU A 105 8.88 -25.33 36.95
N ARG A 106 8.49 -24.98 38.18
CA ARG A 106 8.48 -23.59 38.62
C ARG A 106 9.90 -23.01 38.57
N PRO A 107 10.11 -21.83 37.95
CA PRO A 107 11.41 -21.17 37.95
C PRO A 107 11.93 -20.94 39.37
N LYS A 108 13.25 -21.08 39.54
CA LYS A 108 13.90 -20.91 40.84
C LYS A 108 13.79 -19.48 41.41
N ASP A 109 13.64 -18.49 40.52
CA ASP A 109 13.53 -17.08 40.87
C ASP A 109 12.07 -16.59 40.96
N TRP A 110 11.09 -17.51 40.99
CA TRP A 110 9.68 -17.16 41.16
C TRP A 110 9.35 -16.87 42.63
N ASP A 111 8.68 -15.76 42.90
CA ASP A 111 8.27 -15.35 44.25
C ASP A 111 6.74 -15.28 44.33
N ASP A 112 6.09 -16.23 45.02
CA ASP A 112 4.62 -16.31 45.07
C ASP A 112 3.97 -15.07 45.74
N ASP A 113 4.71 -14.32 46.59
CA ASP A 113 4.21 -13.11 47.25
C ASP A 113 4.28 -11.86 46.33
N MET A 114 5.21 -11.84 45.36
CA MET A 114 5.42 -10.73 44.44
C MET A 114 4.82 -10.99 43.04
N ASP A 115 4.90 -12.24 42.56
CA ASP A 115 4.50 -12.69 41.23
C ASP A 115 3.18 -13.49 41.24
N GLY A 116 2.72 -13.97 42.41
CA GLY A 116 1.48 -14.74 42.58
C GLY A 116 1.66 -16.26 42.48
N ASP A 117 0.56 -17.03 42.64
CA ASP A 117 0.59 -18.48 42.54
C ASP A 117 1.05 -18.94 41.15
N TRP A 118 2.14 -19.70 41.08
CA TRP A 118 2.66 -20.22 39.83
C TRP A 118 1.74 -21.30 39.23
N GLU A 119 1.33 -21.11 37.97
CA GLU A 119 0.59 -22.10 37.19
C GLU A 119 1.45 -22.65 36.03
N PRO A 120 1.48 -23.97 35.83
CA PRO A 120 2.20 -24.57 34.71
C PRO A 120 1.61 -24.16 33.35
N PRO A 121 2.44 -24.05 32.30
CA PRO A 121 1.98 -23.77 30.95
C PRO A 121 1.03 -24.87 30.44
N LEU A 122 0.05 -24.46 29.64
CA LEU A 122 -0.93 -25.35 29.03
C LEU A 122 -0.39 -25.94 27.72
N VAL A 123 -0.36 -27.27 27.60
CA VAL A 123 0.07 -28.02 26.41
C VAL A 123 -1.09 -28.80 25.80
N ASN A 124 -0.98 -29.12 24.50
CA ASN A 124 -2.01 -29.92 23.82
C ASN A 124 -2.11 -31.30 24.47
N ASN A 125 -3.34 -31.73 24.79
CA ASN A 125 -3.57 -33.03 25.39
C ASN A 125 -3.27 -34.14 24.36
N PRO A 126 -2.33 -35.06 24.64
CA PRO A 126 -1.92 -36.10 23.70
C PRO A 126 -3.05 -37.07 23.33
N LYS A 127 -4.11 -37.16 24.14
CA LYS A 127 -5.31 -37.95 23.82
C LYS A 127 -6.13 -37.33 22.67
N CYS A 128 -5.93 -36.05 22.38
CA CYS A 128 -6.72 -35.32 21.39
C CYS A 128 -6.23 -35.47 19.96
N ASP A 129 -5.03 -35.99 19.75
CA ASP A 129 -4.44 -36.18 18.43
C ASP A 129 -5.19 -37.24 17.59
N ALA A 130 -5.93 -38.15 18.23
CA ALA A 130 -6.61 -39.25 17.55
C ALA A 130 -7.94 -38.83 16.87
N VAL A 131 -8.80 -38.08 17.57
CA VAL A 131 -10.17 -37.75 17.09
C VAL A 131 -10.57 -36.30 17.39
N GLY A 132 -9.93 -35.66 18.36
CA GLY A 132 -10.28 -34.33 18.88
C GLY A 132 -10.96 -34.38 20.26
N CYS A 133 -10.76 -33.32 21.05
CA CYS A 133 -11.33 -33.17 22.38
C CYS A 133 -12.01 -31.80 22.59
N GLY A 134 -12.71 -31.67 23.72
CA GLY A 134 -13.43 -30.48 24.16
C GLY A 134 -14.77 -30.33 23.46
N GLU A 135 -15.49 -29.21 23.68
CA GLU A 135 -16.79 -29.03 23.02
C GLU A 135 -16.66 -29.03 21.49
N TRP A 136 -17.31 -30.02 20.85
CA TRP A 136 -17.37 -30.07 19.40
C TRP A 136 -18.25 -28.93 18.87
N LYS A 137 -17.73 -28.18 17.90
CA LYS A 137 -18.48 -27.17 17.16
C LYS A 137 -18.47 -27.56 15.69
N PRO A 138 -19.63 -27.54 15.01
CA PRO A 138 -19.69 -27.82 13.58
C PRO A 138 -18.82 -26.85 12.80
N PRO A 139 -18.21 -27.29 11.67
CA PRO A 139 -17.50 -26.40 10.78
C PRO A 139 -18.46 -25.33 10.24
N MET A 140 -17.92 -24.13 10.02
CA MET A 140 -18.65 -23.00 9.46
C MET A 140 -18.54 -23.06 7.93
N ILE A 141 -19.67 -23.11 7.23
CA ILE A 141 -19.76 -23.09 5.76
C ILE A 141 -20.24 -21.72 5.27
N ASP A 142 -19.87 -21.34 4.05
CA ASP A 142 -20.35 -20.10 3.44
C ASP A 142 -21.87 -20.16 3.24
N ASN A 143 -22.55 -19.11 3.69
CA ASN A 143 -24.01 -19.01 3.60
C ASN A 143 -24.43 -18.62 2.16
N PRO A 144 -25.18 -19.47 1.44
CA PRO A 144 -25.63 -19.17 0.07
C PRO A 144 -26.55 -17.95 -0.02
N ARG A 145 -27.19 -17.58 1.09
CA ARG A 145 -28.10 -16.41 1.18
C ARG A 145 -27.36 -15.13 1.55
N TYR A 146 -26.07 -15.19 1.90
CA TYR A 146 -25.30 -14.02 2.23
C TYR A 146 -24.99 -13.21 0.98
N LYS A 147 -25.64 -12.05 0.86
CA LYS A 147 -25.41 -11.10 -0.24
C LYS A 147 -24.51 -9.92 0.19
N GLY A 148 -24.27 -9.76 1.50
CA GLY A 148 -23.45 -8.69 2.07
C GLY A 148 -24.20 -7.37 2.19
N LYS A 149 -23.49 -6.24 2.35
CA LYS A 149 -24.12 -4.91 2.36
C LYS A 149 -24.54 -4.53 0.94
N TRP A 150 -25.80 -4.13 0.78
CA TRP A 150 -26.33 -3.68 -0.50
C TRP A 150 -25.63 -2.39 -0.92
N ARG A 151 -25.33 -2.27 -2.22
CA ARG A 151 -24.76 -1.06 -2.81
C ARG A 151 -25.59 -0.70 -4.03
N ALA A 152 -26.00 0.56 -4.11
CA ALA A 152 -26.70 1.07 -5.27
C ALA A 152 -25.83 0.94 -6.54
N PRO A 153 -26.44 0.66 -7.71
CA PRO A 153 -25.74 0.68 -8.98
C PRO A 153 -25.15 2.07 -9.24
N LEU A 154 -24.02 2.10 -9.95
CA LEU A 154 -23.34 3.33 -10.31
C LEU A 154 -23.87 3.84 -11.66
N ILE A 155 -24.45 5.03 -11.67
CA ILE A 155 -24.92 5.74 -12.87
C ILE A 155 -23.94 6.84 -13.26
N ASP A 156 -23.93 7.21 -14.54
CA ASP A 156 -23.11 8.31 -15.02
C ASP A 156 -23.58 9.62 -14.38
N ASN A 157 -22.62 10.39 -13.84
CA ASN A 157 -22.91 11.61 -13.12
C ASN A 157 -23.19 12.75 -14.10
N PRO A 158 -24.43 13.31 -14.15
CA PRO A 158 -24.73 14.43 -15.03
C PRO A 158 -23.93 15.70 -14.69
N ASN A 159 -23.41 15.82 -13.45
CA ASN A 159 -22.60 16.93 -12.99
C ASN A 159 -21.09 16.67 -13.12
N TYR A 160 -20.66 15.60 -13.79
CA TYR A 160 -19.24 15.33 -13.98
C TYR A 160 -18.61 16.42 -14.86
N LYS A 161 -17.72 17.22 -14.26
CA LYS A 161 -17.02 18.31 -14.96
C LYS A 161 -15.64 17.90 -15.48
N GLY A 162 -15.21 16.66 -15.24
CA GLY A 162 -13.87 16.17 -15.54
C GLY A 162 -12.96 16.18 -14.30
N LYS A 163 -11.73 15.68 -14.46
CA LYS A 163 -10.68 15.87 -13.45
C LYS A 163 -10.30 17.34 -13.42
N TRP A 164 -10.43 17.99 -12.27
CA TRP A 164 -10.02 19.37 -12.09
C TRP A 164 -8.51 19.47 -12.27
N LYS A 165 -8.09 20.56 -12.90
CA LYS A 165 -6.69 20.96 -12.97
C LYS A 165 -6.60 22.43 -12.63
N PRO A 166 -5.58 22.84 -11.85
CA PRO A 166 -5.35 24.24 -11.56
C PRO A 166 -5.12 25.02 -12.86
N ARG A 167 -5.48 26.30 -12.83
CA ARG A 167 -5.22 27.20 -13.94
C ARG A 167 -3.72 27.37 -14.14
N LYS A 168 -3.32 27.53 -15.39
CA LYS A 168 -1.94 27.82 -15.74
C LYS A 168 -1.70 29.32 -15.67
N ILE A 169 -0.73 29.72 -14.87
CA ILE A 169 -0.27 31.10 -14.75
C ILE A 169 1.11 31.25 -15.40
N PRO A 170 1.43 32.43 -15.95
CA PRO A 170 2.76 32.70 -16.46
C PRO A 170 3.78 32.53 -15.32
N ASN A 171 4.83 31.74 -15.57
CA ASN A 171 5.85 31.48 -14.57
C ASN A 171 6.68 32.74 -14.30
N PRO A 172 6.64 33.31 -13.08
CA PRO A 172 7.42 34.50 -12.74
C PRO A 172 8.94 34.28 -12.84
N ASN A 173 9.37 33.02 -12.71
CA ASN A 173 10.77 32.60 -12.81
C ASN A 173 11.12 32.08 -14.22
N PHE A 174 10.28 32.34 -15.22
CA PHE A 174 10.58 31.94 -16.59
C PHE A 174 11.83 32.67 -17.11
N PHE A 175 12.80 31.90 -17.59
CA PHE A 175 13.91 32.41 -18.37
C PHE A 175 14.16 31.51 -19.58
N GLU A 176 14.70 32.07 -20.65
CA GLU A 176 15.06 31.35 -21.86
C GLU A 176 16.57 31.47 -22.07
N ASP A 177 17.31 30.40 -21.74
CA ASP A 177 18.70 30.27 -22.10
C ASP A 177 18.84 29.47 -23.40
N LEU A 178 19.36 30.13 -24.43
CA LEU A 178 19.62 29.53 -25.74
C LEU A 178 21.03 28.93 -25.82
N ASN A 179 21.91 29.22 -24.86
CA ASN A 179 23.30 28.80 -24.86
C ASN A 179 23.74 28.29 -23.47
N PRO A 180 23.10 27.24 -22.93
CA PRO A 180 23.46 26.68 -21.62
C PRO A 180 24.93 26.23 -21.53
N PHE A 181 25.58 25.92 -22.64
CA PHE A 181 27.01 25.62 -22.66
C PHE A 181 27.89 26.81 -22.21
N ARG A 182 27.42 28.05 -22.37
CA ARG A 182 28.13 29.27 -21.93
C ARG A 182 27.93 29.56 -20.44
N MET A 183 28.06 28.52 -19.63
CA MET A 183 28.08 28.64 -18.17
C MET A 183 29.32 29.41 -17.68
N THR A 184 29.22 30.01 -16.49
CA THR A 184 30.36 30.62 -15.82
C THR A 184 31.50 29.61 -15.69
N ALA A 185 32.73 30.05 -16.02
CA ALA A 185 33.90 29.19 -15.99
C ALA A 185 34.06 28.54 -14.61
N ILE A 186 34.29 27.22 -14.58
CA ILE A 186 34.54 26.49 -13.35
C ILE A 186 35.92 26.91 -12.85
N VAL A 187 35.95 27.73 -11.80
CA VAL A 187 37.20 28.28 -11.25
C VAL A 187 37.92 27.26 -10.39
N SER A 188 37.19 26.34 -9.73
CA SER A 188 37.79 25.30 -8.90
C SER A 188 36.85 24.10 -8.75
N PRO A 189 37.30 22.87 -9.03
CA PRO A 189 36.54 21.67 -8.72
C PRO A 189 36.61 21.41 -7.20
N GLN A 190 35.46 21.37 -6.54
CA GLN A 190 35.36 21.00 -5.12
C GLN A 190 34.70 19.63 -5.00
N PHE A 191 35.35 18.72 -4.28
CA PHE A 191 34.73 17.48 -3.84
C PHE A 191 34.27 17.66 -2.40
N CYS A 192 32.95 17.64 -2.17
CA CYS A 192 32.37 17.68 -0.83
C CYS A 192 31.71 16.34 -0.57
N PHE A 193 32.40 15.45 0.13
CA PHE A 193 31.83 14.20 0.60
C PHE A 193 31.25 14.45 2.00
N THR A 194 29.93 14.32 2.15
CA THR A 194 29.32 14.22 3.47
C THR A 194 29.65 12.83 4.01
N MET A 195 30.59 12.75 4.96
CA MET A 195 30.77 11.53 5.76
C MET A 195 29.49 11.38 6.61
N GLY A 196 28.71 10.34 6.32
CA GLY A 196 27.54 9.95 7.11
C GLY A 196 27.92 9.25 8.40
#